data_AF-A0A416EBK4-F1
#
_entry.id   AF-A0A416EBK4-F1
#
_cell.length_a   1.000
_cell.length_b   1.000
_cell.length_c   1.000
_cell.angle_alpha   90.00
_cell.angle_beta   90.00
_cell.angle_gamma   90.00
#
_symmetry.space_group_name_H-M   'P 1'
#
loop_
_entity.id
_entity.type
_entity.pdbx_description
1 polymer ?
#
loop_
_entity_poly.entity_id
_entity_poly.type
_entity_poly.pdbx_seq_one_letter_code
_entity_poly.pdbx_strand_id
1 'polypeptide(L)' 'MAKNYNPGTINLDVATKSILSSGGGISEKTKADGTMHVSVYSTTENRHLSYDKDKNDNISNVYTDKDNRAYMDYKGGK' A
#
# COMPACT_ATOMS: atom_id res chain seq x y z
N MET A 1 5.26 -16.29 9.72
CA MET A 1 5.57 -15.12 10.57
C MET A 1 6.39 -14.14 9.74
N ALA A 2 5.86 -12.94 9.48
CA ALA A 2 6.60 -11.90 8.76
C ALA A 2 7.80 -11.46 9.61
N LYS A 3 9.02 -11.60 9.07
CA LYS A 3 10.28 -11.44 9.82
C LYS A 3 10.66 -9.98 10.13
N ASN A 4 9.94 -9.00 9.60
CA ASN A 4 10.29 -7.58 9.73
C ASN A 4 9.07 -6.79 10.19
N TYR A 5 8.86 -6.74 11.50
CA TYR A 5 7.87 -5.87 12.14
C TYR A 5 8.49 -4.47 12.29
N ASN A 6 8.21 -3.58 11.34
CA ASN A 6 8.43 -2.15 11.50
C ASN A 6 7.10 -1.55 12.03
N PRO A 7 7.08 -0.70 13.06
CA PRO A 7 5.85 -0.15 13.66
C PRO A 7 5.55 1.30 13.23
N GLY A 8 5.95 1.70 12.03
CA GLY A 8 5.79 3.06 11.52
C GLY A 8 4.37 3.36 11.01
N THR A 9 3.84 4.52 11.37
CA THR A 9 2.63 5.05 10.73
C THR A 9 2.95 5.40 9.28
N ILE A 10 2.46 4.63 8.31
CA ILE A 10 2.59 4.96 6.90
C ILE A 10 1.60 6.06 6.54
N ASN A 11 2.11 7.23 6.13
CA ASN A 11 1.30 8.24 5.47
C ASN A 11 1.06 7.83 4.01
N LEU A 12 -0.12 7.29 3.71
CA LEU A 12 -0.46 6.77 2.39
C LEU A 12 -0.42 7.81 1.28
N ASP A 13 -0.82 9.06 1.54
CA ASP A 13 -0.78 10.13 0.54
C ASP A 13 0.66 10.43 0.11
N VAL A 14 1.56 10.61 1.10
CA VAL A 14 2.98 10.86 0.85
C VAL A 14 3.64 9.67 0.17
N ALA A 15 3.35 8.45 0.62
CA ALA A 15 3.90 7.24 0.03
C ALA A 15 3.41 7.05 -1.42
N THR A 16 2.12 7.27 -1.68
CA THR A 16 1.52 7.19 -3.03
C THR A 16 2.14 8.22 -3.96
N LYS A 17 2.20 9.50 -3.55
CA LYS A 17 2.83 10.57 -4.36
C LYS A 17 4.30 10.28 -4.65
N SER A 18 5.06 9.79 -3.67
CA SER A 18 6.46 9.43 -3.86
C SER A 18 6.62 8.32 -4.89
N ILE A 19 5.80 7.27 -4.85
CA ILE A 19 5.87 6.15 -5.80
C ILE A 19 5.44 6.60 -7.21
N LEU A 20 4.39 7.41 -7.31
CA LEU A 20 3.92 7.93 -8.61
C LEU A 20 4.91 8.89 -9.26
N SER A 21 5.54 9.77 -8.47
CA SER A 21 6.58 10.67 -8.95
C SER A 21 7.78 9.93 -9.54
N SER A 22 7.99 8.67 -9.15
CA SER A 22 9.03 7.78 -9.68
C SER A 22 8.55 6.98 -10.90
N GLY A 23 7.73 7.56 -11.78
CA GLY A 23 7.29 6.92 -13.03
C GLY A 23 6.29 5.77 -12.82
N GLY A 24 5.38 5.95 -11.87
CA GLY A 24 4.45 4.93 -11.42
C GLY A 24 3.02 5.04 -11.93
N GLY A 25 2.16 4.14 -11.46
CA GLY A 25 0.71 4.15 -11.70
C GLY A 25 -0.09 3.64 -10.50
N ILE A 26 -1.41 3.85 -10.54
CA ILE A 26 -2.37 3.32 -9.57
C ILE A 26 -3.29 2.34 -10.29
N SER A 27 -3.58 1.21 -9.64
CA SER A 27 -4.57 0.24 -10.04
C SER A 27 -5.54 0.01 -8.88
N GLU A 28 -6.83 0.05 -9.18
CA GLU A 28 -7.89 -0.10 -8.20
C GLU A 28 -8.79 -1.27 -8.60
N LYS A 29 -9.10 -2.13 -7.64
CA LYS A 29 -9.97 -3.28 -7.85
C LYS A 29 -10.95 -3.43 -6.69
N THR A 30 -12.23 -3.28 -7.00
CA THR A 30 -13.31 -3.57 -6.04
C THR A 30 -13.45 -5.08 -5.85
N LYS A 31 -13.43 -5.51 -4.59
CA LYS A 31 -13.67 -6.89 -4.16
C LYS A 31 -15.16 -7.16 -4.03
N ALA A 32 -15.54 -8.44 -3.93
CA ALA A 32 -16.94 -8.86 -3.84
C ALA A 32 -17.65 -8.36 -2.57
N ASP A 33 -16.91 -8.08 -1.50
CA ASP A 33 -17.41 -7.53 -0.23
C ASP A 33 -17.60 -5.99 -0.25
N GLY A 34 -17.28 -5.35 -1.38
CA GLY A 34 -17.31 -3.89 -1.54
C GLY A 34 -16.03 -3.17 -1.10
N THR A 35 -15.04 -3.89 -0.57
CA THR A 35 -13.73 -3.34 -0.23
C THR A 35 -12.95 -3.02 -1.52
N MET A 36 -12.33 -1.85 -1.61
CA MET A 36 -11.47 -1.46 -2.72
C MET A 36 -10.01 -1.82 -2.42
N HIS A 37 -9.43 -2.71 -3.22
CA HIS A 37 -7.99 -2.94 -3.21
C HIS A 37 -7.30 -1.88 -4.08
N VAL A 38 -6.37 -1.14 -3.51
CA VAL A 38 -5.57 -0.12 -4.21
C VAL A 38 -4.13 -0.61 -4.28
N SER A 39 -3.53 -0.54 -5.46
CA SER A 39 -2.13 -0.87 -5.72
C SER A 39 -1.45 0.28 -6.45
N VAL A 40 -0.39 0.80 -5.85
CA VAL A 40 0.48 1.84 -6.39
C VAL A 40 1.82 1.20 -6.70
N TYR A 41 2.36 1.44 -7.90
CA TYR A 41 3.64 0.87 -8.32
C TYR A 41 4.51 1.92 -8.99
N SER A 42 5.82 1.80 -8.87
CA SER A 42 6.83 2.57 -9.61
C SER A 42 7.61 1.62 -10.51
N THR A 43 7.67 1.94 -11.79
CA THR A 43 8.48 1.17 -12.76
C THR A 43 9.97 1.51 -12.66
N THR A 44 10.32 2.73 -12.24
CA THR A 44 11.71 3.19 -12.14
C THR A 44 12.40 2.71 -10.87
N GLU A 45 11.70 2.73 -9.73
CA GLU A 45 12.28 2.32 -8.43
C GLU A 45 11.92 0.88 -8.04
N ASN A 46 11.14 0.18 -8.88
CA ASN A 46 10.62 -1.15 -8.61
C ASN A 46 10.00 -1.25 -7.20
N ARG A 47 9.16 -0.28 -6.87
CA ARG A 47 8.55 -0.10 -5.55
C ARG A 47 7.03 -0.21 -5.66
N HIS A 48 6.42 -0.92 -4.73
CA HIS A 48 4.97 -1.10 -4.67
C HIS A 48 4.43 -0.73 -3.29
N LEU A 49 3.19 -0.29 -3.28
CA LEU A 49 2.37 -0.08 -2.10
C LEU A 49 0.97 -0.57 -2.44
N SER A 50 0.43 -1.50 -1.67
CA SER A 50 -0.98 -1.89 -1.78
C SER A 50 -1.68 -1.79 -0.44
N TYR A 51 -2.97 -1.52 -0.47
CA TYR A 51 -3.82 -1.44 0.71
C TYR A 51 -5.27 -1.70 0.32
N ASP A 52 -6.07 -2.08 1.29
CA ASP A 52 -7.51 -2.23 1.15
C ASP A 52 -8.21 -1.05 1.81
N LYS A 53 -9.23 -0.50 1.13
CA LYS A 53 -10.07 0.58 1.61
C LYS A 53 -11.51 0.11 1.68
N ASP A 54 -12.11 0.12 2.87
CA ASP A 54 -13.51 -0.25 3.03
C ASP A 54 -14.46 0.91 2.66
N LYS A 55 -15.77 0.64 2.73
CA LYS A 55 -16.83 1.61 2.42
C LYS A 55 -16.90 2.82 3.37
N ASN A 56 -16.24 2.75 4.51
CA ASN A 56 -16.15 3.83 5.50
C ASN A 56 -14.79 4.54 5.42
N ASP A 57 -14.05 4.35 4.33
CA ASP A 57 -12.70 4.85 4.12
C ASP A 57 -11.64 4.29 5.09
N ASN A 58 -11.95 3.21 5.83
CA ASN A 58 -10.94 2.57 6.67
C ASN A 58 -9.93 1.82 5.81
N ILE A 59 -8.65 2.04 6.09
CA ILE A 59 -7.56 1.37 5.41
C ILE A 59 -7.17 0.12 6.19
N SER A 60 -6.94 -1.00 5.51
CA SER A 60 -6.38 -2.25 6.08
C SER A 60 -5.43 -2.92 5.09
N ASN A 61 -4.80 -4.03 5.48
CA ASN A 61 -3.93 -4.85 4.61
C ASN A 61 -2.86 -4.05 3.84
N VAL A 62 -2.25 -3.06 4.51
CA VAL A 62 -1.19 -2.26 3.90
C VAL A 62 0.06 -3.10 3.73
N TYR A 63 0.57 -3.12 2.51
CA TYR A 63 1.77 -3.83 2.10
C TYR A 63 2.62 -2.90 1.26
N THR A 64 3.92 -2.85 1.50
CA THR A 64 4.85 -2.17 0.57
C THR A 64 5.98 -3.11 0.25
N ASP A 65 6.50 -3.06 -0.97
CA ASP A 65 7.72 -3.74 -1.32
C ASP A 65 8.61 -2.82 -2.15
N LYS A 66 9.91 -3.09 -2.11
CA LYS A 66 10.87 -2.52 -3.04
C LYS A 66 11.77 -3.64 -3.52
N ASP A 67 12.06 -3.68 -4.81
CA ASP A 67 12.86 -4.74 -5.41
C ASP A 67 12.26 -6.13 -5.15
N ASN A 68 10.92 -6.22 -5.14
CA ASN A 68 10.16 -7.43 -4.84
C ASN A 68 10.40 -7.98 -3.41
N ARG A 69 10.86 -7.13 -2.48
CA ARG A 69 11.07 -7.47 -1.06
C ARG A 69 9.98 -6.86 -0.20
N ALA A 70 9.13 -7.72 0.33
CA ALA A 70 8.03 -7.39 1.24
C ALA A 70 8.48 -6.59 2.48
N TYR A 71 7.84 -5.45 2.73
CA TYR A 71 7.82 -4.71 3.98
C TYR A 71 6.36 -4.60 4.45
N MET A 72 6.01 -5.28 5.53
CA MET A 72 4.67 -5.19 6.13
C MET A 72 4.72 -4.23 7.33
N ASP A 73 3.88 -3.20 7.31
CA ASP A 73 3.69 -2.28 8.43
C ASP A 73 2.23 -1.84 8.47
N TYR A 74 1.44 -2.54 9.29
CA TYR A 74 0.10 -2.08 9.62
C TYR A 74 -0.28 -2.53 11.03
N LYS A 75 -0.17 -1.59 11.98
CA LYS A 75 -1.02 -1.56 13.17
C LYS A 75 -1.63 -0.18 13.32
N GLY A 76 -2.95 -0.12 13.23
CA GLY A 76 -3.75 1.01 13.68
C GLY A 76 -4.24 1.92 12.57
N GLY A 77 -5.10 1.39 11.70
CA GLY A 77 -6.29 2.16 11.36
C GLY A 77 -7.02 2.43 12.67
N LYS A 78 -7.06 3.71 13.02
CA LYS A 78 -8.06 4.22 13.93
C LYS A 78 -9.28 4.59 13.09
#